data_AF-A0A179DEL5-F1
#
_entry.id   AF-A0A179DEL5-F1
#
_cell.length_a   1.000
_cell.length_b   1.000
_cell.length_c   1.000
_cell.angle_alpha   90.00
_cell.angle_beta   90.00
_cell.angle_gamma   90.00
#
_symmetry.space_group_name_H-M   'P 1'
#
loop_
_entity.id
_entity.type
_entity.pdbx_description
1 polymer ?
#
loop_
_entity_poly.entity_id
_entity_poly.type
_entity_poly.pdbx_seq_one_letter_code
_entity_poly.pdbx_strand_id
1 'polypeptide(L)'
;MEFINDSITVINTSPLIEKDLKILVFKRQTAILKLLQKELKIVPKNHYQTLWMLFGFTAFGLPIGVAFGFLMDNMGLLGIGLPIGMGIGIVVGLLLDKKALKEGRQLDVVIKNLSF
;
A
#
# COMPACT_ATOMS: atom_id res chain seq x y z
N MET A 1 -17.53 -10.59 -13.74
CA MET A 1 -16.57 -11.42 -14.48
C MET A 1 -16.02 -10.71 -15.72
N GLU A 2 -16.79 -9.83 -16.37
CA GLU A 2 -16.38 -9.08 -17.57
C GLU A 2 -15.09 -8.25 -17.38
N PHE A 3 -15.02 -7.43 -16.33
CA PHE A 3 -13.92 -6.46 -16.14
C PHE A 3 -12.49 -7.03 -16.20
N ILE A 4 -12.26 -8.22 -15.63
CA ILE A 4 -10.94 -8.85 -15.64
C ILE A 4 -10.60 -9.30 -17.07
N ASN A 5 -11.55 -9.97 -17.73
CA ASN A 5 -11.39 -10.42 -19.12
C ASN A 5 -11.20 -9.21 -20.06
N ASP A 6 -11.96 -8.14 -19.88
CA ASP A 6 -11.81 -6.90 -20.66
C ASP A 6 -10.42 -6.27 -20.47
N SER A 7 -9.93 -6.27 -19.23
CA SER A 7 -8.59 -5.77 -18.92
C SER A 7 -7.49 -6.58 -19.60
N ILE A 8 -7.66 -7.91 -19.69
CA ILE A 8 -6.74 -8.81 -20.40
C ILE A 8 -6.82 -8.58 -21.91
N THR A 9 -8.03 -8.47 -22.46
CA THR A 9 -8.23 -8.19 -23.88
C THR A 9 -7.54 -6.89 -24.29
N VAL A 10 -7.73 -5.81 -23.52
CA VAL A 10 -7.07 -4.51 -23.79
C VAL A 10 -5.55 -4.62 -23.80
N ILE A 11 -4.95 -5.42 -22.91
CA ILE A 11 -3.50 -5.64 -22.91
C ILE A 11 -3.08 -6.41 -24.16
N ASN A 12 -3.78 -7.49 -24.49
CA ASN A 12 -3.41 -8.38 -25.60
C ASN A 12 -3.61 -7.73 -26.97
N THR A 13 -4.56 -6.81 -27.12
CA THR A 13 -4.83 -6.10 -28.39
C THR A 13 -4.08 -4.77 -28.51
N SER A 14 -3.34 -4.37 -27.48
CA SER A 14 -2.63 -3.08 -27.46
C SER A 14 -1.44 -3.10 -28.41
N PRO A 15 -1.28 -2.10 -29.31
CA PRO A 15 -0.09 -1.96 -30.15
C PRO A 15 1.11 -1.35 -29.39
N LEU A 16 0.93 -0.95 -28.13
CA LEU A 16 1.99 -0.35 -27.31
C LEU A 16 3.13 -1.33 -27.06
N ILE A 17 4.34 -0.80 -26.94
CA ILE A 17 5.56 -1.57 -26.71
C ILE A 17 6.34 -1.01 -25.50
N GLU A 18 7.32 -1.79 -25.05
CA GLU A 18 8.31 -1.39 -24.05
C GLU A 18 7.73 -0.68 -22.81
N LYS A 19 8.02 0.61 -22.64
CA LYS A 19 7.63 1.43 -21.49
C LYS A 19 6.12 1.62 -21.44
N ASP A 20 5.48 1.90 -22.58
CA ASP A 20 4.06 2.19 -22.63
C ASP A 20 3.22 0.94 -22.37
N LEU A 21 3.68 -0.22 -22.87
CA LEU A 21 3.07 -1.50 -22.54
C LEU A 21 3.20 -1.83 -21.04
N LYS A 22 4.37 -1.60 -20.44
CA LYS A 22 4.57 -1.79 -18.99
C LYS A 22 3.63 -0.90 -18.16
N ILE A 23 3.47 0.37 -18.55
CA ILE A 23 2.54 1.30 -17.89
C ILE A 23 1.10 0.80 -18.04
N LEU A 24 0.69 0.34 -19.22
CA LEU A 24 -0.65 -0.19 -19.46
C LEU A 24 -0.93 -1.42 -18.58
N VAL A 25 -0.02 -2.39 -18.58
CA VAL A 25 -0.13 -3.61 -17.76
C VAL A 25 -0.25 -3.26 -16.28
N PHE A 26 0.61 -2.37 -15.78
CA PHE A 26 0.55 -1.94 -14.37
C PHE A 26 -0.77 -1.25 -14.02
N LYS A 27 -1.27 -0.36 -14.88
CA LYS A 27 -2.57 0.32 -14.68
C LYS A 27 -3.71 -0.69 -14.57
N ARG A 28 -3.75 -1.66 -15.49
CA ARG A 28 -4.78 -2.70 -15.52
C ARG A 28 -4.66 -3.65 -14.34
N GLN A 29 -3.45 -4.11 -14.01
CA GLN A 29 -3.19 -4.92 -12.82
C GLN A 29 -3.65 -4.19 -11.55
N THR A 30 -3.30 -2.91 -11.39
CA THR A 30 -3.71 -2.09 -10.23
C THR A 30 -5.23 -1.98 -10.15
N ALA A 31 -5.92 -1.81 -11.28
CA ALA A 31 -7.38 -1.73 -11.31
C ALA A 31 -8.04 -3.06 -10.90
N ILE A 32 -7.51 -4.20 -11.36
CA ILE A 32 -7.96 -5.53 -10.95
C ILE A 32 -7.76 -5.72 -9.44
N LEU A 33 -6.58 -5.39 -8.92
CA LEU A 33 -6.30 -5.49 -7.48
C LEU A 33 -7.24 -4.61 -6.65
N LYS A 34 -7.55 -3.39 -7.10
CA LYS A 34 -8.53 -2.51 -6.44
C LYS A 34 -9.93 -3.12 -6.42
N LEU A 35 -10.35 -3.76 -7.51
CA LEU A 35 -11.64 -4.46 -7.56
C LEU A 35 -11.66 -5.64 -6.57
N LEU A 36 -10.62 -6.48 -6.59
CA LEU A 36 -10.48 -7.61 -5.66
C LEU A 36 -10.45 -7.16 -4.19
N GLN A 37 -9.76 -6.05 -3.90
CA GLN A 37 -9.72 -5.45 -2.58
C GLN A 37 -11.09 -4.92 -2.16
N LYS A 38 -11.83 -4.27 -3.06
CA LYS A 38 -13.14 -3.68 -2.73
C LYS A 38 -14.20 -4.76 -2.49
N GLU A 39 -14.31 -5.72 -3.40
CA GLU A 39 -15.42 -6.68 -3.41
C GLU A 39 -15.14 -7.88 -2.49
N LEU A 40 -13.89 -8.36 -2.45
CA LEU A 40 -13.51 -9.59 -1.75
C LEU A 40 -12.52 -9.36 -0.61
N LYS A 41 -12.07 -8.12 -0.41
CA LYS A 41 -10.99 -7.78 0.51
C LYS A 41 -9.70 -8.54 0.22
N ILE A 42 -9.50 -9.00 -1.01
CA ILE A 42 -8.29 -9.73 -1.39
C ILE A 42 -7.17 -8.71 -1.66
N VAL A 43 -5.98 -8.98 -1.12
CA VAL A 43 -4.81 -8.08 -1.21
C VAL A 43 -3.54 -8.85 -1.61
N PRO A 44 -2.56 -8.20 -2.27
CA PRO A 44 -1.25 -8.81 -2.52
C PRO A 44 -0.41 -8.89 -1.23
N LYS A 45 0.72 -9.60 -1.29
CA LYS A 45 1.71 -9.61 -0.21
C LYS A 45 2.23 -8.20 0.08
N ASN A 46 2.44 -7.92 1.36
CA ASN A 46 2.97 -6.66 1.91
C ASN A 46 2.09 -5.42 1.67
N HIS A 47 0.82 -5.60 1.28
CA HIS A 47 -0.09 -4.50 0.99
C HIS A 47 -0.27 -3.58 2.20
N TYR A 48 -0.63 -4.15 3.36
CA TYR A 48 -0.88 -3.34 4.55
C TYR A 48 0.41 -2.83 5.18
N GLN A 49 1.50 -3.58 5.12
CA GLN A 49 2.82 -3.08 5.52
C GLN A 49 3.21 -1.83 4.73
N THR A 50 3.15 -1.85 3.40
CA THR A 50 3.46 -0.67 2.57
C THR A 50 2.52 0.48 2.86
N LEU A 51 1.22 0.20 3.01
CA LEU A 51 0.21 1.22 3.31
C LEU A 51 0.45 1.88 4.68
N TRP A 52 0.72 1.10 5.73
CA TRP A 52 0.94 1.63 7.08
C TRP A 52 2.36 2.16 7.32
N MET A 53 3.34 1.82 6.48
CA MET A 53 4.61 2.57 6.47
C MET A 53 4.38 4.03 6.06
N LEU A 54 3.51 4.27 5.07
CA LEU A 54 3.15 5.62 4.65
C LEU A 54 2.28 6.35 5.69
N PHE A 55 1.25 5.66 6.20
CA PHE A 55 0.31 6.28 7.15
C PHE A 55 0.77 6.29 8.61
N GLY A 56 1.76 5.48 9.00
CA GLY A 56 2.23 5.42 10.38
C GLY A 56 2.78 6.76 10.86
N PHE A 57 3.45 7.50 9.98
CA PHE A 57 3.87 8.87 10.25
C PHE A 57 2.67 9.81 10.48
N THR A 58 1.67 9.80 9.60
CA THR A 58 0.57 10.78 9.69
C THR A 58 -0.42 10.43 10.81
N ALA A 59 -0.74 9.15 10.99
CA ALA A 59 -1.71 8.68 11.96
C ALA A 59 -1.16 8.65 13.40
N PHE A 60 0.14 8.36 13.56
CA PHE A 60 0.76 8.25 14.89
C PHE A 60 1.88 9.25 15.07
N GLY A 61 2.81 9.33 14.12
CA GLY A 61 4.05 10.07 14.31
C GLY A 61 3.85 11.58 14.49
N LEU A 62 3.04 12.22 13.65
CA LEU A 62 2.76 13.65 13.76
C LEU A 62 2.01 13.99 15.07
N PRO A 63 0.90 13.31 15.44
CA PRO A 63 0.26 13.55 16.74
C PRO A 63 1.19 13.34 17.94
N ILE A 64 2.00 12.28 17.94
CA ILE A 64 2.97 12.00 19.01
C ILE A 64 4.02 13.10 19.06
N GLY A 65 4.59 13.48 17.92
CA GLY A 65 5.58 14.55 17.83
C GLY A 65 5.05 15.89 18.34
N VAL A 66 3.82 16.27 17.99
CA VAL A 66 3.17 17.49 18.49
C VAL A 66 2.98 17.42 20.00
N ALA A 67 2.51 16.29 20.54
CA ALA A 67 2.34 16.11 21.97
C ALA A 67 3.67 16.25 22.74
N PHE A 68 4.73 15.58 22.28
CA PHE A 68 6.06 15.68 22.89
C PHE A 68 6.65 17.10 22.76
N GLY A 69 6.50 17.74 21.61
CA GLY A 69 6.95 19.11 21.41
C GLY A 69 6.29 20.08 22.38
N PHE A 70 4.98 19.93 22.61
CA PHE A 70 4.23 20.77 23.56
C PHE A 70 4.59 20.47 25.02
N LEU A 71 4.63 19.19 25.41
CA LEU A 71 4.92 18.79 26.80
C LEU A 71 6.34 19.18 27.26
N MET A 72 7.29 19.26 26.33
CA MET A 72 8.69 19.57 26.61
C MET A 72 9.08 21.01 26.23
N ASP A 73 8.11 21.85 25.86
CA ASP A 73 8.30 23.23 25.38
C ASP A 73 9.42 23.36 24.31
N ASN A 74 9.53 22.33 23.46
CA ASN A 74 10.57 22.22 22.45
C ASN A 74 9.99 21.63 21.18
N MET A 75 9.57 22.51 20.28
CA MET A 75 9.02 22.12 18.97
C MET A 75 10.02 21.38 18.07
N GLY A 76 11.33 21.46 18.36
CA GLY A 76 12.34 20.63 17.69
C GLY A 76 12.16 19.12 17.96
N LEU A 77 11.49 18.75 19.06
CA LEU A 77 11.19 17.35 19.41
C LEU A 77 10.00 16.78 18.64
N LEU A 78 9.32 17.58 17.82
CA LEU A 78 8.30 17.08 16.90
C LEU A 78 8.85 15.99 15.96
N GLY A 79 10.13 16.11 15.60
CA GLY A 79 10.84 15.13 14.78
C GLY A 79 10.96 13.73 15.41
N ILE A 80 10.83 13.58 16.73
CA ILE A 80 10.86 12.28 17.42
C ILE A 80 9.60 11.45 17.11
N GLY A 81 8.50 12.12 16.79
CA GLY A 81 7.25 11.46 16.43
C GLY A 81 7.38 10.61 15.16
N LEU A 82 8.14 11.07 14.16
CA LEU A 82 8.36 10.37 12.88
C LEU A 82 8.85 8.91 13.04
N PRO A 83 10.01 8.64 13.68
CA PRO A 83 10.50 7.27 13.83
C PRO A 83 9.58 6.40 14.70
N ILE A 84 8.94 6.97 15.72
CA ILE A 84 7.98 6.24 16.57
C ILE A 84 6.75 5.84 15.74
N GLY A 85 6.15 6.79 15.03
CA GLY A 85 4.97 6.54 14.21
C GLY A 85 5.23 5.56 13.08
N MET A 86 6.41 5.62 12.46
CA MET A 86 6.84 4.63 11.47
C MET A 86 6.98 3.24 12.08
N GLY A 87 7.59 3.13 13.27
CA GLY A 87 7.69 1.85 13.99
C GLY A 87 6.33 1.22 14.28
N ILE A 88 5.39 2.03 14.80
CA ILE A 88 4.00 1.59 15.04
C ILE A 88 3.34 1.17 13.71
N GLY A 89 3.49 1.98 12.67
CA GLY A 89 2.95 1.69 11.33
C GLY A 89 3.41 0.35 10.77
N ILE A 90 4.71 0.05 10.86
CA ILE A 90 5.26 -1.23 10.42
C ILE A 90 4.60 -2.41 11.15
N VAL A 91 4.51 -2.33 12.48
CA VAL A 91 3.92 -3.41 13.29
C VAL A 91 2.44 -3.61 12.94
N VAL A 92 1.67 -2.52 12.88
CA VAL A 92 0.24 -2.56 12.50
C VAL A 92 0.07 -3.16 11.11
N GLY A 93 0.87 -2.71 10.13
CA GLY A 93 0.83 -3.23 8.77
C GLY A 93 1.13 -4.73 8.68
N LEU A 94 2.17 -5.19 9.39
CA LEU A 94 2.53 -6.62 9.47
C LEU A 94 1.41 -7.47 10.10
N LEU A 95 0.74 -6.96 11.13
CA LEU A 95 -0.38 -7.66 11.76
C LEU A 95 -1.58 -7.79 10.81
N LEU A 96 -1.88 -6.75 10.04
CA LEU A 96 -2.95 -6.78 9.04
C LEU A 96 -2.64 -7.71 7.87
N ASP A 97 -1.38 -7.74 7.39
CA ASP A 97 -0.96 -8.69 6.37
C ASP A 97 -1.03 -10.14 6.88
N LYS A 98 -0.58 -10.41 8.12
CA LYS A 98 -0.74 -11.73 8.76
C LYS A 98 -2.21 -12.12 8.90
N LYS A 99 -3.10 -11.18 9.21
CA LYS A 99 -4.54 -11.42 9.28
C LYS A 99 -5.12 -11.77 7.90
N ALA A 100 -4.78 -11.01 6.86
CA ALA A 100 -5.21 -11.30 5.49
C ALA A 100 -4.75 -12.68 5.01
N LEU A 101 -3.52 -13.08 5.36
CA LEU A 101 -3.00 -14.41 5.08
C LEU A 101 -3.79 -15.51 5.80
N LYS A 102 -4.02 -15.36 7.11
CA LYS A 102 -4.79 -16.33 7.91
C LYS A 102 -6.23 -16.51 7.42
N GLU A 103 -6.83 -15.44 6.92
CA GLU A 103 -8.19 -15.45 6.37
C GLU A 103 -8.26 -15.93 4.91
N GLY A 104 -7.13 -16.35 4.31
CA GLY A 104 -7.08 -16.80 2.91
C GLY A 104 -7.34 -15.69 1.89
N ARG A 105 -7.21 -14.41 2.30
CA ARG A 105 -7.45 -13.23 1.46
C ARG A 105 -6.16 -12.61 0.91
N GLN A 106 -5.01 -13.26 1.07
CA GLN A 106 -3.73 -12.78 0.56
C GLN A 106 -3.33 -13.54 -0.71
N LEU A 107 -3.13 -12.83 -1.81
CA LEU A 107 -2.58 -13.39 -3.04
C LEU A 107 -1.08 -13.66 -2.86
N ASP A 108 -0.60 -14.77 -3.41
CA ASP A 108 0.83 -15.11 -3.43
C ASP A 108 1.61 -14.35 -4.51
N VAL A 109 1.48 -13.03 -4.51
CA VAL A 109 2.19 -12.13 -5.43
C VAL A 109 2.62 -10.86 -4.72
N VAL A 110 3.82 -10.38 -5.04
CA VAL A 110 4.32 -9.06 -4.62
C VAL A 110 4.22 -8.13 -5.82
N ILE A 111 3.55 -6.99 -5.65
CA ILE A 111 3.41 -6.00 -6.72
C ILE A 111 4.59 -5.04 -6.66
N LYS A 112 5.33 -4.96 -7.77
CA LYS A 112 6.42 -3.97 -7.92
C LYS A 112 5.86 -2.67 -8.46
N ASN A 113 6.24 -1.55 -7.87
CA ASN A 113 5.97 -0.24 -8.43
C ASN A 113 6.79 -0.05 -9.72
N LEU A 114 6.30 0.76 -10.66
CA LEU A 114 7.13 1.21 -11.78
C LEU A 114 8.29 2.05 -11.24
N SER A 115 9.50 1.53 -11.38
CA SER A 115 10.74 2.32 -11.34
C SER A 115 10.92 2.96 -12.72
N PHE A 116 10.90 4.30 -12.77
CA PHE A 116 11.20 5.08 -13.98
C PHE A 116 12.69 5.38 -14.09
#